data_AF-A0A952D9P4-F1
#
_entry.id   AF-A0A952D9P4-F1
#
_cell.length_a   1.000
_cell.length_b   1.000
_cell.length_c   1.000
_cell.angle_alpha   90.00
_cell.angle_beta   90.00
_cell.angle_gamma   90.00
#
_symmetry.space_group_name_H-M   'P 1'
#
loop_
_entity.id
_entity.type
_entity.pdbx_description
1 polymer ?
#
loop_
_entity_poly.entity_id
_entity_poly.type
_entity_poly.pdbx_seq_one_letter_code
_entity_poly.pdbx_strand_id
1 'polypeptide(L)' 'MKFATDATEPAFAPRAELIAPDLASFATMDDTEFKAKFGDTPLSRAKRAGLERNAMALQRNLGR' A
#
# COMPACT_ATOMS: atom_id res chain seq x y z
N MET A 1 -22.41 -14.28 4.31
CA MET A 1 -21.78 -14.54 5.61
C MET A 1 -20.43 -13.84 5.61
N LYS A 2 -20.21 -12.82 6.47
CA LYS A 2 -18.92 -12.13 6.60
C LYS A 2 -18.23 -12.69 7.85
N PHE A 3 -17.09 -13.34 7.65
CA PHE A 3 -16.37 -14.06 8.71
C PHE A 3 -15.30 -13.22 9.42
N ALA A 4 -15.07 -12.00 8.97
CA ALA A 4 -14.08 -11.10 9.55
C ALA A 4 -14.73 -10.24 10.65
N THR A 5 -14.18 -10.33 11.87
CA THR A 5 -14.42 -9.41 12.97
C THR A 5 -13.39 -8.29 12.93
N ASP A 6 -13.80 -7.06 13.23
CA ASP A 6 -12.88 -5.92 13.27
C ASP A 6 -11.82 -6.11 14.36
N ALA A 7 -10.56 -5.81 14.03
CA ALA A 7 -9.47 -5.87 14.99
C ALA A 7 -9.63 -4.73 16.01
N THR A 8 -9.65 -5.08 17.30
CA THR A 8 -9.78 -4.11 18.41
C THR A 8 -8.44 -3.68 18.99
N GLU A 9 -7.36 -4.40 18.66
CA GLU A 9 -6.03 -4.08 19.16
C GLU A 9 -5.41 -2.89 18.38
N PRO A 10 -5.03 -1.79 19.05
CA PRO A 10 -4.57 -0.56 18.39
C PRO A 10 -3.37 -0.76 17.47
N ALA A 11 -2.50 -1.74 17.75
CA ALA A 11 -1.35 -2.06 16.90
C ALA A 11 -1.74 -2.53 15.48
N PHE A 12 -2.98 -3.00 15.30
CA PHE A 12 -3.52 -3.39 13.99
C PHE A 12 -4.41 -2.33 13.35
N ALA A 13 -4.46 -1.11 13.91
CA ALA A 13 -5.18 -0.02 13.28
C ALA A 13 -4.61 0.26 11.88
N PRO A 14 -5.46 0.42 10.85
CA PRO A 14 -5.00 0.70 9.49
C PRO A 14 -4.27 2.06 9.44
N ARG A 15 -3.15 2.10 8.72
CA ARG A 15 -2.45 3.36 8.43
C ARG A 15 -3.33 4.20 7.49
N ALA A 16 -3.61 5.45 7.86
CA ALA A 16 -4.49 6.34 7.09
C ALA A 16 -4.03 6.49 5.63
N GLU A 17 -2.71 6.54 5.40
CA GLU A 17 -2.08 6.60 4.08
C GLU A 17 -2.43 5.42 3.14
N LEU A 18 -2.89 4.29 3.69
CA LEU A 18 -3.22 3.07 2.94
C LEU A 18 -4.73 2.85 2.74
N ILE A 19 -5.60 3.67 3.33
CA ILE A 19 -7.05 3.52 3.21
C ILE A 19 -7.55 3.97 1.82
N ALA A 20 -6.94 5.03 1.27
CA ALA A 20 -7.22 5.53 -0.07
C ALA A 20 -5.92 6.05 -0.70
N PRO A 21 -5.00 5.14 -1.09
CA PRO A 21 -3.69 5.54 -1.57
C PRO A 21 -3.78 6.23 -2.95
N ASP A 22 -2.95 7.25 -3.15
CA ASP A 22 -2.74 7.81 -4.48
C ASP A 22 -1.87 6.88 -5.32
N LEU A 23 -2.50 6.22 -6.30
CA LEU A 23 -1.84 5.29 -7.20
C LEU A 23 -0.78 5.96 -8.08
N ALA A 24 -0.95 7.24 -8.42
CA ALA A 24 0.04 7.97 -9.20
C ALA A 24 1.32 8.16 -8.38
N SER A 25 1.18 8.62 -7.14
CA SER A 25 2.30 8.70 -6.19
C SER A 25 3.01 7.36 -6.01
N PHE A 26 2.28 6.24 -5.94
CA PHE A 26 2.89 4.92 -5.79
C PHE A 26 3.66 4.45 -7.04
N ALA A 27 3.24 4.88 -8.22
CA ALA A 27 3.91 4.55 -9.47
C ALA A 27 5.22 5.34 -9.68
N THR A 28 5.35 6.54 -9.09
CA THR A 28 6.51 7.42 -9.25
C THR A 28 7.43 7.49 -8.04
N MET A 29 7.06 6.85 -6.92
CA MET A 29 7.82 6.83 -5.68
C MET A 29 9.23 6.27 -5.89
N ASP A 30 10.23 6.89 -5.27
CA ASP A 30 11.61 6.41 -5.28
C ASP A 30 11.92 5.43 -4.12
N ASP A 31 13.12 4.83 -4.13
CA ASP A 31 13.52 3.85 -3.10
C ASP A 31 13.66 4.47 -1.70
N THR A 32 14.04 5.76 -1.61
CA THR A 32 14.21 6.48 -0.35
C THR A 32 12.87 6.74 0.30
N GLU A 33 11.91 7.26 -0.48
CA GLU A 33 10.53 7.49 -0.06
C GLU A 33 9.84 6.17 0.31
N PHE A 34 10.05 5.12 -0.49
CA PHE A 34 9.50 3.79 -0.20
C PHE A 34 10.03 3.26 1.14
N LYS A 35 11.33 3.34 1.37
CA LYS A 35 11.94 2.87 2.61
C LYS A 35 11.50 3.69 3.82
N ALA A 36 11.36 4.99 3.68
CA ALA A 36 10.88 5.88 4.75
C ALA A 36 9.44 5.56 5.16
N LYS A 37 8.55 5.28 4.19
CA LYS A 37 7.12 5.02 4.45
C LYS A 37 6.80 3.58 4.85
N PHE A 38 7.49 2.61 4.24
CA PHE A 38 7.10 1.20 4.30
C PHE A 38 8.19 0.28 4.84
N GLY A 39 9.39 0.79 5.13
CA GLY A 39 10.53 -0.01 5.57
C GLY A 39 10.31 -0.77 6.88
N ASP A 40 9.40 -0.28 7.74
CA ASP A 40 9.01 -0.90 9.01
C ASP A 40 7.77 -1.81 8.89
N THR A 41 7.25 -2.01 7.68
CA THR A 41 6.02 -2.77 7.44
C THR A 41 6.28 -4.06 6.66
N PRO A 42 5.33 -5.02 6.69
CA PRO A 42 5.37 -6.18 5.80
C PRO A 42 5.40 -5.84 4.30
N LEU A 43 5.00 -4.63 3.89
CA LEU A 43 5.05 -4.18 2.49
C LEU A 43 6.49 -4.11 1.96
N SER A 44 7.48 -3.92 2.83
CA SER A 44 8.91 -3.95 2.47
C SER A 44 9.33 -5.23 1.71
N ARG A 45 8.65 -6.36 1.96
CA ARG A 45 8.92 -7.65 1.28
C ARG A 45 8.61 -7.62 -0.21
N ALA A 46 7.61 -6.84 -0.63
CA ALA A 46 7.25 -6.70 -2.05
C ALA A 46 8.25 -5.82 -2.82
N LYS A 47 9.04 -5.00 -2.10
CA LYS A 47 9.95 -3.97 -2.64
C LYS A 47 9.23 -2.89 -3.44
N ARG A 48 9.93 -1.80 -3.75
CA ARG A 48 9.42 -0.68 -4.58
C ARG A 48 8.86 -1.16 -5.92
N ALA A 49 9.59 -2.03 -6.61
CA ALA A 49 9.18 -2.57 -7.90
C ALA A 49 7.85 -3.36 -7.85
N GLY A 50 7.59 -4.07 -6.75
CA GLY A 50 6.32 -4.78 -6.56
C GLY A 50 5.16 -3.82 -6.32
N LEU A 51 5.39 -2.75 -5.55
CA LEU A 51 4.41 -1.70 -5.31
C LEU A 51 4.05 -0.96 -6.60
N GLU A 52 5.06 -0.51 -7.35
CA GLU A 52 4.93 0.19 -8.63
C GLU A 52 4.11 -0.63 -9.63
N ARG A 53 4.47 -1.90 -9.83
CA ARG A 53 3.74 -2.82 -10.72
C ARG A 53 2.27 -2.95 -10.34
N ASN A 54 1.98 -3.08 -9.05
CA ASN A 54 0.61 -3.22 -8.57
C ASN A 54 -0.18 -1.92 -8.74
N ALA A 55 0.45 -0.77 -8.51
CA ALA A 55 -0.17 0.54 -8.73
C ALA A 55 -0.54 0.74 -10.21
N MET A 56 0.36 0.43 -11.14
CA MET A 56 0.10 0.48 -12.58
C MET A 56 -1.01 -0.49 -13.01
N ALA A 57 -1.00 -1.72 -12.48
CA ALA A 57 -2.06 -2.69 -12.76
C ALA A 57 -3.43 -2.18 -12.28
N LEU A 58 -3.49 -1.55 -11.11
CA LEU A 58 -4.73 -1.02 -10.56
C LEU A 58 -5.22 0.22 -11.32
N GLN A 59 -4.33 1.13 -11.73
CA GLN A 59 -4.68 2.25 -12.61
C GLN A 59 -5.37 1.76 -13.89
N ARG A 60 -4.77 0.77 -14.55
CA ARG A 60 -5.36 0.14 -15.75
C ARG A 60 -6.74 -0.47 -15.48
N ASN A 61 -6.91 -1.18 -14.36
CA ASN A 61 -8.19 -1.77 -13.97
C ASN A 61 -9.28 -0.71 -13.73
N LEU A 62 -8.89 0.49 -13.29
CA LEU A 62 -9.78 1.62 -13.06
C LEU A 62 -10.03 2.46 -14.33
N GLY A 63 -9.43 2.09 -15.47
CA GLY A 63 -9.53 2.85 -16.71
C GLY A 63 -8.86 4.22 -16.64
N ARG A 64 -7.85 4.37 -15.78
CA ARG A 64 -7.00 5.57 -15.64
C ARG A 64 -5.63 5.36 -16.28
#